data_AF-A0A2X1RVZ0-F1
#
_entry.id   AF-A0A2X1RVZ0-F1
#
_cell.length_a   1.000
_cell.length_b   1.000
_cell.length_c   1.000
_cell.angle_alpha   90.00
_cell.angle_beta   90.00
_cell.angle_gamma   90.00
#
_symmetry.space_group_name_H-M   'P 1'
#
loop_
_entity.id
_entity.type
_entity.pdbx_description
1 polymer ?
#
loop_
_entity_poly.entity_id
_entity_poly.type
_entity_poly.pdbx_seq_one_letter_code
_entity_poly.pdbx_strand_id
1 'polypeptide(L)' 'MSSASSKRSVMTLFSNKDDIYCHQVKIVLAEKGVLL' A
#
# COMPACT_ATOMS: atom_id res chain seq x y z
N MET A 1 -13.63 6.60 4.10
CA MET A 1 -12.20 6.66 3.70
C MET A 1 -11.54 7.82 4.43
N SER A 2 -10.53 7.55 5.25
CA SER A 2 -9.91 8.54 6.14
C SER A 2 -9.06 9.53 5.36
N SER A 3 -9.46 10.81 5.32
CA SER A 3 -8.73 11.91 4.69
C SER A 3 -7.33 12.17 5.27
N ALA A 4 -7.00 11.51 6.39
CA ALA A 4 -5.69 11.59 7.02
C ALA A 4 -4.59 10.82 6.27
N SER A 5 -4.91 9.83 5.42
CA SER A 5 -3.88 9.08 4.69
C SER A 5 -3.19 9.91 3.62
N SER A 6 -3.97 10.74 2.90
CA SER A 6 -3.48 11.59 1.81
C SER A 6 -2.67 12.80 2.30
N LYS A 7 -2.76 13.13 3.59
CA LYS A 7 -2.02 14.25 4.20
C LYS A 7 -0.56 13.90 4.54
N ARG A 8 -0.12 12.67 4.32
CA ARG A 8 1.25 12.23 4.57
C ARG A 8 2.06 12.35 3.28
N SER A 9 3.37 12.62 3.41
CA SER A 9 4.32 12.61 2.29
C SER A 9 4.70 11.18 1.85
N VAL A 10 4.13 10.17 2.49
CA VAL A 10 4.31 8.75 2.18
C VAL A 10 2.99 8.13 1.75
N MET A 11 3.06 7.15 0.86
CA MET A 11 1.89 6.42 0.38
C MET A 11 1.26 5.62 1.52
N THR A 12 -0.05 5.34 1.45
CA THR A 12 -0.72 4.38 2.33
C THR A 12 -1.47 3.39 1.46
N LEU A 13 -1.12 2.10 1.53
CA LEU A 13 -1.79 1.03 0.79
C LEU A 13 -2.88 0.39 1.66
N PHE A 14 -4.14 0.61 1.31
CA PHE A 14 -5.25 -0.14 1.88
C PHE A 14 -5.30 -1.51 1.19
N SER A 15 -5.17 -2.59 1.97
CA SER A 15 -5.14 -3.94 1.43
C SER A 15 -5.97 -4.89 2.29
N ASN A 16 -6.58 -5.88 1.63
CA ASN A 16 -7.21 -7.01 2.29
C ASN A 16 -6.22 -8.20 2.36
N LYS A 17 -6.33 -9.03 3.39
CA LYS A 17 -5.38 -10.14 3.64
C LYS A 17 -5.66 -11.34 2.73
N ASP A 18 -6.91 -11.54 2.35
CA ASP A 18 -7.36 -12.67 1.51
C ASP A 18 -7.41 -12.33 0.01
N ASP A 19 -7.05 -11.10 -0.38
CA ASP A 19 -7.03 -10.67 -1.77
C ASP A 19 -5.63 -10.86 -2.40
N ILE A 20 -5.58 -11.71 -3.42
CA ILE A 20 -4.35 -12.02 -4.16
C ILE A 20 -3.75 -10.81 -4.87
N TYR A 21 -4.56 -9.85 -5.34
CA TYR A 21 -4.06 -8.65 -6.00
C TYR A 21 -3.36 -7.73 -5.01
N CYS A 22 -3.90 -7.63 -3.79
CA CYS A 22 -3.25 -6.92 -2.69
C CYS A 22 -1.87 -7.53 -2.35
N HIS A 23 -1.73 -8.84 -2.47
CA HIS A 23 -0.45 -9.52 -2.26
C HIS A 23 0.56 -9.20 -3.38
N GLN A 24 0.13 -9.26 -4.64
CA GLN A 24 0.97 -8.92 -5.79
C GLN A 24 1.50 -7.48 -5.74
N VAL A 25 0.63 -6.52 -5.39
CA VAL A 25 1.04 -5.11 -5.26
C VAL A 25 2.06 -4.92 -4.15
N LYS A 26 1.93 -5.62 -3.01
CA LYS A 26 2.92 -5.57 -1.92
C LYS A 26 4.29 -6.07 -2.36
N ILE A 27 4.35 -7.13 -3.16
CA ILE A 27 5.61 -7.66 -3.70
C ILE A 27 6.30 -6.59 -4.56
N VAL A 28 5.59 -6.03 -5.54
CA VAL A 28 6.16 -5.04 -6.47
C VAL A 28 6.62 -3.77 -5.73
N LEU A 29 5.89 -3.35 -4.70
CA LEU A 29 6.28 -2.20 -3.89
C LEU A 29 7.54 -2.47 -3.06
N ALA A 30 7.67 -3.68 -2.50
CA ALA A 30 8.88 -4.10 -1.81
C ALA A 30 10.08 -4.17 -2.76
N GLU A 31 9.91 -4.70 -3.98
CA GLU A 31 10.98 -4.76 -4.99
C GLU A 31 11.45 -3.37 -5.42
N LYS A 32 10.54 -2.39 -5.47
CA LYS A 32 10.87 -0.99 -5.79
C LYS A 32 11.39 -0.19 -4.60
N GLY A 33 11.44 -0.78 -3.40
CA GLY A 33 11.88 -0.10 -2.18
C GLY A 33 10.95 1.03 -1.72
N VAL A 34 9.66 0.97 -2.06
CA VAL A 34 8.68 2.01 -1.69
C VAL A 34 8.20 1.78 -0.26
N LEU A 35 8.29 2.81 0.58
CA LEU A 35 7.78 2.80 1.95
C LEU A 35 6.26 3.10 1.95
N LEU A 36 5.52 2.26 2.70
CA LEU A 36 4.06 2.29 2.88
C LEU A 36 3.65 2.79 4.27
#